data_AF-A0A2E1AQP4-F1
#
_entry.id   AF-A0A2E1AQP4-F1
#
_cell.length_a   1.000
_cell.length_b   1.000
_cell.length_c   1.000
_cell.angle_alpha   90.00
_cell.angle_beta   90.00
_cell.angle_gamma   90.00
#
_symmetry.space_group_name_H-M   'P 1'
#
loop_
_entity.id
_entity.type
_entity.pdbx_description
1 polymer ?
#
loop_
_entity_poly.entity_id
_entity_poly.type
_entity_poly.pdbx_seq_one_letter_code
_entity_poly.pdbx_strand_id
1 'polypeptide(L)'
;MVVMGMLFFIMAPRANAQFFKKLKQQAEAKLIDKADKGVDDILSGNKGTTKKEEESKELGTVKTDENKVVPPTTVQQTTTTFNDSDYLVYKSPDPAFHDIYVQKFKGLPRFGSCDFYTMPNNPQRPVSTPEVNEKRVKIKKGYNAFLLLARMHTLKDHFKVMDRTALTPLSKPLVEEEVKSNMAQGYLMNFAFLMGTDALKKEYFMNDRDGTGNGPIVSKWGGQYADDFTENEKYVAFVAKYLDKILQWTQTFFEDATEDFQFVVPLEFKGSYDFDKNGFWVQLPTKRRSSYSMDFGSTRDNYFFEFLPKTPYGQQILNKTQQVEHINAEVLFKIDPAAAEALINDKTKNPQMVVKVRVVYEGFRPENPTIYAPKYTYHLLDPMMELYSDAGLTSKIGEINLENLIYKESN
;
A
#
# COMPACT_ATOMS: atom_id res chain seq x y z
N MET A 1 18.63 -44.02 -10.05
CA MET A 1 18.06 -43.44 -8.81
C MET A 1 19.16 -42.59 -8.18
N VAL A 2 19.09 -41.27 -8.31
CA VAL A 2 20.11 -40.33 -7.79
C VAL A 2 19.37 -39.18 -7.13
N VAL A 3 19.59 -38.98 -5.83
CA VAL A 3 19.02 -37.87 -5.07
C VAL A 3 19.96 -36.68 -5.20
N MET A 4 19.52 -35.63 -5.88
CA MET A 4 20.31 -34.40 -6.07
C MET A 4 19.78 -33.33 -5.11
N GLY A 5 20.46 -33.16 -3.97
CA GLY A 5 20.05 -32.20 -2.94
C GLY A 5 20.34 -30.75 -3.35
N MET A 6 19.32 -29.89 -3.32
CA MET A 6 19.50 -28.44 -3.46
C MET A 6 20.01 -27.83 -2.14
N LEU A 7 21.27 -27.40 -2.14
CA LEU A 7 21.81 -26.52 -1.10
C LEU A 7 21.38 -25.08 -1.38
N PHE A 8 20.38 -24.58 -0.64
CA PHE A 8 20.07 -23.15 -0.59
C PHE A 8 21.16 -22.40 0.19
N PHE A 9 22.12 -21.80 -0.52
CA PHE A 9 23.01 -20.80 0.07
C PHE A 9 22.25 -19.50 0.34
N ILE A 10 21.80 -19.32 1.59
CA ILE A 10 21.35 -18.03 2.09
C ILE A 10 22.59 -17.13 2.25
N MET A 11 22.92 -16.34 1.23
CA MET A 11 23.91 -15.28 1.38
C MET A 11 23.32 -14.11 2.17
N ALA A 12 23.75 -13.96 3.43
CA ALA A 12 23.55 -12.71 4.16
C ALA A 12 24.26 -11.54 3.43
N PRO A 13 23.69 -10.32 3.39
CA PRO A 13 24.21 -9.24 2.57
C PRO A 13 25.54 -8.70 3.12
N ARG A 14 26.63 -8.89 2.36
CA ARG A 14 27.97 -8.33 2.62
C ARG A 14 28.02 -6.79 2.56
N ALA A 15 26.94 -6.12 2.17
CA ALA A 15 26.87 -4.68 1.95
C ALA A 15 27.09 -3.84 3.22
N ASN A 16 26.55 -4.27 4.37
CA ASN A 16 26.53 -3.44 5.59
C ASN A 16 27.95 -3.15 6.10
N ALA A 17 28.88 -4.11 6.02
CA ALA A 17 30.26 -3.92 6.48
C ALA A 17 31.05 -2.88 5.67
N GLN A 18 30.73 -2.72 4.37
CA GLN A 18 31.37 -1.70 3.53
C GLN A 18 30.86 -0.29 3.84
N PHE A 19 29.57 -0.16 4.20
CA PHE A 19 28.99 1.11 4.64
C PHE A 19 29.70 1.64 5.91
N PHE A 20 29.79 0.83 6.97
CA PHE A 20 30.49 1.23 8.20
C PHE A 20 31.97 1.60 7.95
N LYS A 21 32.67 0.86 7.09
CA LYS A 21 34.06 1.18 6.74
C LYS A 21 34.18 2.55 6.06
N LYS A 22 33.32 2.86 5.09
CA LYS A 22 33.31 4.16 4.41
C LYS A 22 32.89 5.31 5.34
N LEU A 23 31.86 5.11 6.16
CA LEU A 23 31.36 6.13 7.08
C LEU A 23 32.41 6.46 8.15
N LYS A 24 33.08 5.45 8.71
CA LYS A 24 34.22 5.62 9.61
C LYS A 24 35.38 6.36 8.93
N GLN A 25 35.77 5.96 7.71
CA GLN A 25 36.85 6.61 6.96
C GLN A 25 36.53 8.08 6.62
N GLN A 26 35.28 8.43 6.30
CA GLN A 26 34.89 9.82 6.09
C GLN A 26 34.78 10.63 7.38
N ALA A 27 34.37 10.01 8.50
CA ALA A 27 34.40 10.67 9.81
C ALA A 27 35.84 10.96 10.23
N GLU A 28 36.76 10.00 10.06
CA GLU A 28 38.19 10.17 10.26
C GLU A 28 38.75 11.27 9.34
N ALA A 29 38.42 11.26 8.04
CA ALA A 29 38.86 12.30 7.10
C ALA A 29 38.32 13.70 7.43
N LYS A 30 37.06 13.84 7.92
CA LYS A 30 36.51 15.13 8.37
C LYS A 30 37.08 15.59 9.71
N LEU A 31 37.53 14.67 10.57
CA LEU A 31 38.27 15.00 11.78
C LEU A 31 39.69 15.44 11.45
N ILE A 32 40.35 14.79 10.49
CA ILE A 32 41.66 15.20 9.96
C ILE A 32 41.55 16.57 9.29
N ASP A 33 40.61 16.79 8.36
CA ASP A 33 40.42 18.09 7.70
C ASP A 33 40.04 19.23 8.68
N LYS A 34 39.38 18.93 9.81
CA LYS A 34 39.19 19.89 10.91
C LYS A 34 40.43 20.09 11.79
N ALA A 35 41.22 19.05 12.01
CA ALA A 35 42.46 19.13 12.76
C ALA A 35 43.51 19.91 11.97
N ASP A 36 43.66 19.63 10.67
CA ASP A 36 44.56 20.32 9.75
C ASP A 36 44.15 21.79 9.60
N LYS A 37 42.86 22.11 9.43
CA LYS A 37 42.39 23.51 9.48
C LYS A 37 42.64 24.19 10.83
N GLY A 38 42.47 23.47 11.95
CA GLY A 38 42.81 23.97 13.28
C GLY A 38 44.32 24.17 13.49
N VAL A 39 45.16 23.39 12.81
CA VAL A 39 46.62 23.50 12.83
C VAL A 39 47.10 24.62 11.90
N ASP A 40 46.47 24.81 10.73
CA ASP A 40 46.72 25.93 9.83
C ASP A 40 46.30 27.27 10.46
N ASP A 41 45.16 27.34 11.17
CA ASP A 41 44.77 28.52 11.95
C ASP A 41 45.76 28.82 13.09
N ILE A 42 46.42 27.80 13.66
CA ILE A 42 47.48 27.97 14.67
C ILE A 42 48.83 28.37 14.04
N LEU A 43 49.16 27.85 12.84
CA LEU A 43 50.42 28.13 12.13
C LEU A 43 50.40 29.46 11.38
N SER A 44 49.23 29.95 10.98
CA SER A 44 49.03 31.25 10.30
C SER A 44 49.07 32.46 11.25
N GLY A 45 49.30 32.23 12.54
CA GLY A 45 49.99 33.14 13.45
C GLY A 45 49.30 34.46 13.82
N ASN A 46 48.70 34.49 15.01
CA ASN A 46 48.86 35.68 15.86
C ASN A 46 49.04 35.31 17.34
N LYS A 47 49.91 36.04 18.05
CA LYS A 47 50.37 35.68 19.40
C LYS A 47 49.35 36.06 20.48
N GLY A 48 49.09 35.16 21.44
CA GLY A 48 48.15 35.42 22.54
C GLY A 48 48.18 34.45 23.73
N THR A 49 49.34 34.30 24.39
CA THR A 49 49.52 33.85 25.79
C THR A 49 48.57 32.80 26.41
N THR A 50 49.06 31.56 26.45
CA THR A 50 49.23 30.71 27.65
C THR A 50 48.09 30.58 28.69
N LYS A 51 47.60 29.34 28.86
CA LYS A 51 47.66 28.63 30.16
C LYS A 51 47.77 27.11 29.95
N LYS A 52 48.71 26.49 30.68
CA LYS A 52 48.87 25.03 30.80
C LYS A 52 47.90 24.49 31.85
N GLU A 53 47.43 23.26 31.64
CA GLU A 53 47.48 22.22 32.68
C GLU A 53 47.61 20.83 32.03
N GLU A 54 48.74 20.18 32.29
CA GLU A 54 48.95 18.72 32.20
C GLU A 54 48.32 18.07 33.46
N GLU A 55 48.04 16.78 33.62
CA GLU A 55 48.11 15.57 32.77
C GLU A 55 46.90 14.68 33.19
N SER A 56 46.72 13.37 32.94
CA SER A 56 47.59 12.30 32.44
C SER A 56 46.82 11.28 31.57
N LYS A 57 47.26 10.01 31.57
CA LYS A 57 46.55 8.83 31.07
C LYS A 57 46.48 7.78 32.17
N GLU A 58 45.53 6.85 32.10
CA GLU A 58 45.85 5.46 32.45
C GLU A 58 45.07 4.44 31.59
N LEU A 59 45.76 3.35 31.23
CA LEU A 59 45.20 2.20 30.50
C LEU A 59 44.70 1.16 31.51
N GLY A 60 43.41 0.81 31.46
CA GLY A 60 42.80 -0.20 32.33
C GLY A 60 42.46 -1.50 31.60
N THR A 61 43.10 -2.59 32.01
CA THR A 61 43.06 -3.95 31.44
C THR A 61 41.67 -4.59 31.33
N VAL A 62 41.53 -5.47 30.33
CA VAL A 62 40.40 -6.41 30.20
C VAL A 62 40.27 -7.31 31.43
N LYS A 63 39.04 -7.46 31.93
CA LYS A 63 38.60 -8.64 32.70
C LYS A 63 37.28 -9.15 32.13
N THR A 64 37.26 -10.43 31.80
CA THR A 64 36.05 -11.22 31.56
C THR A 64 35.40 -11.54 32.90
N ASP A 65 34.10 -11.29 33.02
CA ASP A 65 33.25 -11.91 34.04
C ASP A 65 32.01 -12.50 33.36
N GLU A 66 31.77 -13.78 33.63
CA GLU A 66 30.69 -14.57 33.04
C GLU A 66 29.38 -14.38 33.83
N ASN A 67 28.25 -14.77 33.22
CA ASN A 67 26.96 -15.01 33.87
C ASN A 67 26.33 -13.84 34.66
N LYS A 68 25.79 -12.87 33.92
CA LYS A 68 24.51 -12.25 34.31
C LYS A 68 23.38 -12.79 33.44
N VAL A 69 22.51 -13.60 34.04
CA VAL A 69 21.22 -13.98 33.46
C VAL A 69 20.38 -12.70 33.35
N VAL A 70 20.19 -12.23 32.12
CA VAL A 70 19.28 -11.11 31.83
C VAL A 70 17.85 -11.65 32.00
N PRO A 71 17.03 -11.09 32.91
CA PRO A 71 15.62 -11.48 32.99
C PRO A 71 14.92 -11.14 31.66
N PRO A 72 13.97 -11.96 31.20
CA PRO A 72 13.36 -11.77 29.89
C PRO A 72 12.73 -10.39 29.80
N THR A 73 13.21 -9.57 28.85
CA THR A 73 12.69 -8.23 28.58
C THR A 73 11.18 -8.33 28.38
N THR A 74 10.42 -7.78 29.33
CA THR A 74 8.96 -7.72 29.24
C THR A 74 8.60 -6.85 28.04
N VAL A 75 8.30 -7.50 26.91
CA VAL A 75 7.80 -6.80 25.72
C VAL A 75 6.49 -6.14 26.13
N GLN A 76 6.50 -4.82 26.25
CA GLN A 76 5.28 -4.06 26.46
C GLN A 76 4.35 -4.33 25.28
N GLN A 77 3.29 -5.11 25.54
CA GLN A 77 2.20 -5.27 24.60
C GLN A 77 1.49 -3.92 24.49
N THR A 78 1.93 -3.10 23.52
CA THR A 78 1.14 -1.97 23.06
C THR A 78 -0.15 -2.51 22.48
N THR A 79 -1.23 -2.39 23.25
CA THR A 79 -2.59 -2.69 22.80
C THR A 79 -2.96 -1.74 21.67
N THR A 80 -2.67 -2.12 20.43
CA THR A 80 -3.06 -1.38 19.22
C THR A 80 -4.57 -1.44 19.06
N THR A 81 -5.26 -0.47 19.69
CA THR A 81 -6.70 -0.29 19.57
C THR A 81 -7.10 0.09 18.13
N PHE A 82 -8.38 -0.09 17.80
CA PHE A 82 -8.95 0.41 16.56
C PHE A 82 -9.25 1.90 16.75
N ASN A 83 -8.40 2.77 16.22
CA ASN A 83 -8.67 4.21 16.20
C ASN A 83 -9.50 4.57 14.97
N ASP A 84 -10.78 4.89 15.16
CA ASP A 84 -11.68 5.31 14.07
C ASP A 84 -11.17 6.57 13.34
N SER A 85 -10.31 7.39 13.98
CA SER A 85 -9.74 8.58 13.33
C SER A 85 -8.86 8.26 12.12
N ASP A 86 -8.31 7.03 12.05
CA ASP A 86 -7.38 6.59 10.99
C ASP A 86 -8.11 6.25 9.66
N TYR A 87 -9.44 6.34 9.65
CA TYR A 87 -10.28 5.87 8.55
C TYR A 87 -11.16 6.97 7.95
N LEU A 88 -11.43 6.86 6.65
CA LEU A 88 -12.66 7.36 6.03
C LEU A 88 -13.73 6.28 6.18
N VAL A 89 -14.92 6.69 6.59
CA VAL A 89 -16.06 5.80 6.82
C VAL A 89 -17.18 6.20 5.87
N TYR A 90 -17.40 5.42 4.82
CA TYR A 90 -18.56 5.60 3.95
C TYR A 90 -19.73 4.88 4.61
N LYS A 91 -20.70 5.66 5.08
CA LYS A 91 -21.87 5.15 5.79
C LYS A 91 -22.80 4.40 4.84
N SER A 92 -23.31 3.26 5.28
CA SER A 92 -24.33 2.55 4.51
C SER A 92 -25.65 3.34 4.49
N PRO A 93 -26.37 3.40 3.36
CA PRO A 93 -27.72 3.97 3.30
C PRO A 93 -28.79 3.05 3.93
N ASP A 94 -28.46 1.82 4.31
CA ASP A 94 -29.41 0.84 4.85
C ASP A 94 -28.73 -0.06 5.91
N PRO A 95 -29.32 -0.26 7.10
CA PRO A 95 -28.73 -1.07 8.16
C PRO A 95 -28.53 -2.55 7.80
N ALA A 96 -29.09 -3.04 6.69
CA ALA A 96 -28.85 -4.38 6.21
C ALA A 96 -27.42 -4.60 5.68
N PHE A 97 -26.64 -3.53 5.42
CA PHE A 97 -25.22 -3.59 5.04
C PHE A 97 -24.32 -2.93 6.09
N HIS A 98 -23.06 -3.38 6.13
CA HIS A 98 -22.04 -2.76 6.98
C HIS A 98 -21.50 -1.45 6.37
N ASP A 99 -21.01 -0.54 7.21
CA ASP A 99 -20.21 0.61 6.75
C ASP A 99 -18.89 0.17 6.08
N ILE A 100 -18.37 1.00 5.16
CA ILE A 100 -17.09 0.78 4.47
C ILE A 100 -15.99 1.60 5.15
N TYR A 101 -14.91 0.94 5.54
CA TYR A 101 -13.75 1.54 6.23
C TYR A 101 -12.52 1.49 5.33
N VAL A 102 -12.06 2.64 4.85
CA VAL A 102 -10.83 2.80 4.07
C VAL A 102 -9.84 3.60 4.92
N GLN A 103 -8.56 3.22 4.98
CA GLN A 103 -7.60 4.04 5.74
C GLN A 103 -7.44 5.39 5.06
N LYS A 104 -7.13 6.42 5.84
CA LYS A 104 -6.88 7.76 5.30
C LYS A 104 -5.53 8.30 5.73
N PHE A 105 -5.00 9.21 4.94
CA PHE A 105 -3.84 10.01 5.30
C PHE A 105 -4.07 11.44 4.80
N LYS A 106 -3.80 12.45 5.64
CA LYS A 106 -4.09 13.87 5.35
C LYS A 106 -5.51 14.11 4.79
N GLY A 107 -6.50 13.44 5.36
CA GLY A 107 -7.92 13.57 4.97
C GLY A 107 -8.36 12.79 3.73
N LEU A 108 -7.44 12.26 2.93
CA LEU A 108 -7.73 11.54 1.68
C LEU A 108 -7.59 10.01 1.84
N PRO A 109 -8.29 9.20 1.02
CA PRO A 109 -8.17 7.75 1.08
C PRO A 109 -6.74 7.30 0.76
N ARG A 110 -6.24 6.34 1.53
CA ARG A 110 -4.91 5.75 1.41
C ARG A 110 -4.99 4.50 0.54
N PHE A 111 -4.11 4.38 -0.46
CA PHE A 111 -4.03 3.21 -1.34
C PHE A 111 -2.59 2.72 -1.54
N GLY A 112 -2.42 1.50 -2.08
CA GLY A 112 -1.12 0.89 -2.35
C GLY A 112 -0.59 0.08 -1.17
N SER A 113 0.22 0.69 -0.31
CA SER A 113 0.76 0.13 0.93
C SER A 113 -0.01 0.69 2.12
N CYS A 114 -0.82 -0.14 2.78
CA CYS A 114 -1.69 0.25 3.89
C CYS A 114 -1.24 -0.44 5.18
N ASP A 115 -1.55 0.18 6.32
CA ASP A 115 -1.13 -0.37 7.59
C ASP A 115 -2.07 -1.50 8.04
N PHE A 116 -1.69 -2.74 7.78
CA PHE A 116 -2.38 -3.93 8.28
C PHE A 116 -1.94 -4.36 9.70
N TYR A 117 -1.12 -3.57 10.40
CA TYR A 117 -0.62 -3.80 11.76
C TYR A 117 0.21 -5.10 11.95
N THR A 118 0.43 -5.88 10.89
CA THR A 118 1.31 -7.06 10.86
C THR A 118 2.54 -6.81 9.99
N MET A 119 3.73 -7.16 10.47
CA MET A 119 4.91 -7.43 9.63
C MET A 119 5.63 -8.64 10.23
N PRO A 120 5.66 -9.81 9.55
CA PRO A 120 6.20 -11.05 10.13
C PRO A 120 7.65 -10.98 10.64
N ASN A 121 8.43 -10.04 10.09
CA ASN A 121 9.86 -9.88 10.38
C ASN A 121 10.16 -8.66 11.30
N ASN A 122 9.13 -7.96 11.79
CA ASN A 122 9.31 -6.76 12.63
C ASN A 122 8.97 -7.07 14.10
N PRO A 123 9.96 -7.11 15.02
CA PRO A 123 9.74 -7.45 16.41
C PRO A 123 8.93 -6.39 17.20
N GLN A 124 8.70 -5.20 16.66
CA GLN A 124 7.81 -4.19 17.27
C GLN A 124 6.35 -4.30 16.83
N ARG A 125 6.03 -5.17 15.85
CA ARG A 125 4.63 -5.39 15.45
C ARG A 125 4.02 -6.57 16.20
N PRO A 126 2.76 -6.46 16.64
CA PRO A 126 2.12 -7.51 17.41
C PRO A 126 2.12 -8.83 16.62
N VAL A 127 2.42 -9.92 17.35
CA VAL A 127 2.09 -11.28 16.92
C VAL A 127 0.61 -11.31 16.53
N SER A 128 0.23 -12.10 15.53
CA SER A 128 -1.12 -12.07 14.93
C SER A 128 -2.23 -12.46 15.92
N THR A 129 -2.71 -11.52 16.73
CA THR A 129 -3.81 -11.70 17.68
C THR A 129 -5.17 -11.75 16.97
N PRO A 130 -6.25 -12.21 17.64
CA PRO A 130 -7.61 -12.14 17.11
C PRO A 130 -8.00 -10.72 16.68
N GLU A 131 -7.70 -9.70 17.49
CA GLU A 131 -8.06 -8.30 17.24
C GLU A 131 -7.32 -7.74 16.01
N VAL A 132 -6.04 -8.11 15.85
CA VAL A 132 -5.25 -7.76 14.65
C VAL A 132 -5.81 -8.46 13.40
N ASN A 133 -6.25 -9.71 13.53
CA ASN A 133 -6.90 -10.46 12.46
C ASN A 133 -8.26 -9.82 12.06
N GLU A 134 -9.11 -9.47 13.03
CA GLU A 134 -10.39 -8.79 12.82
C GLU A 134 -10.19 -7.43 12.15
N LYS A 135 -9.24 -6.62 12.64
CA LYS A 135 -8.86 -5.34 12.03
C LYS A 135 -8.42 -5.53 10.58
N ARG A 136 -7.58 -6.52 10.29
CA ARG A 136 -7.16 -6.87 8.92
C ARG A 136 -8.33 -7.29 8.04
N VAL A 137 -9.29 -8.07 8.55
CA VAL A 137 -10.50 -8.49 7.81
C VAL A 137 -11.41 -7.29 7.54
N LYS A 138 -11.68 -6.43 8.53
CA LYS A 138 -12.47 -5.20 8.38
C LYS A 138 -11.88 -4.28 7.30
N ILE A 139 -10.57 -4.07 7.33
CA ILE A 139 -9.86 -3.25 6.34
C ILE A 139 -9.93 -3.88 4.93
N LYS A 140 -9.63 -5.19 4.79
CA LYS A 140 -9.69 -5.88 3.49
C LYS A 140 -11.10 -5.85 2.89
N LYS A 141 -12.13 -6.07 3.71
CA LYS A 141 -13.54 -5.93 3.31
C LYS A 141 -13.85 -4.50 2.85
N GLY A 142 -13.40 -3.49 3.60
CA GLY A 142 -13.57 -2.08 3.26
C GLY A 142 -12.99 -1.70 1.90
N TYR A 143 -11.73 -2.06 1.62
CA TYR A 143 -11.15 -1.84 0.29
C TYR A 143 -11.93 -2.56 -0.80
N ASN A 144 -12.17 -3.87 -0.67
CA ASN A 144 -12.91 -4.63 -1.68
C ASN A 144 -14.30 -4.03 -1.98
N ALA A 145 -14.99 -3.51 -0.96
CA ALA A 145 -16.31 -2.90 -1.08
C ALA A 145 -16.28 -1.53 -1.78
N PHE A 146 -15.32 -0.66 -1.44
CA PHE A 146 -15.09 0.61 -2.12
C PHE A 146 -14.85 0.39 -3.62
N LEU A 147 -14.00 -0.60 -3.93
CA LEU A 147 -13.60 -0.95 -5.29
C LEU A 147 -14.76 -1.56 -6.08
N LEU A 148 -15.60 -2.39 -5.44
CA LEU A 148 -16.86 -2.89 -6.04
C LEU A 148 -17.86 -1.75 -6.30
N LEU A 149 -18.07 -0.82 -5.38
CA LEU A 149 -19.02 0.28 -5.56
C LEU A 149 -18.60 1.23 -6.70
N ALA A 150 -17.32 1.61 -6.81
CA ALA A 150 -16.89 2.42 -7.95
C ALA A 150 -16.92 1.62 -9.27
N ARG A 151 -16.65 0.31 -9.23
CA ARG A 151 -16.85 -0.56 -10.39
C ARG A 151 -18.31 -0.56 -10.83
N MET A 152 -19.26 -0.68 -9.89
CA MET A 152 -20.69 -0.51 -10.15
C MET A 152 -21.03 0.89 -10.68
N HIS A 153 -20.39 1.96 -10.18
CA HIS A 153 -20.50 3.32 -10.73
C HIS A 153 -20.08 3.37 -12.21
N THR A 154 -18.90 2.84 -12.57
CA THR A 154 -18.45 2.82 -13.98
C THR A 154 -19.38 2.00 -14.88
N LEU A 155 -20.05 0.99 -14.31
CA LEU A 155 -21.02 0.13 -14.98
C LEU A 155 -22.47 0.69 -14.91
N LYS A 156 -22.67 1.98 -14.61
CA LYS A 156 -24.02 2.59 -14.51
C LYS A 156 -24.96 2.27 -15.67
N ASP A 157 -24.44 2.24 -16.90
CA ASP A 157 -25.26 1.92 -18.09
C ASP A 157 -25.61 0.43 -18.20
N HIS A 158 -24.87 -0.46 -17.53
CA HIS A 158 -25.24 -1.87 -17.40
C HIS A 158 -26.37 -2.03 -16.37
N PHE A 159 -26.30 -1.29 -15.26
CA PHE A 159 -27.36 -1.27 -14.24
C PHE A 159 -28.67 -0.63 -14.73
N LYS A 160 -28.64 0.20 -15.79
CA LYS A 160 -29.85 0.71 -16.46
C LYS A 160 -30.60 -0.38 -17.26
N VAL A 161 -29.86 -1.28 -17.93
CA VAL A 161 -30.43 -2.37 -18.75
C VAL A 161 -30.51 -3.71 -18.01
N MET A 162 -30.18 -3.73 -16.72
CA MET A 162 -30.25 -4.94 -15.90
C MET A 162 -31.70 -5.38 -15.73
N ASP A 163 -32.01 -6.62 -16.09
CA ASP A 163 -33.32 -7.21 -15.82
C ASP A 163 -33.54 -7.28 -14.31
N ARG A 164 -34.56 -6.55 -13.83
CA ARG A 164 -34.93 -6.46 -12.41
C ARG A 164 -35.95 -7.53 -11.99
N THR A 165 -36.45 -8.31 -12.95
CA THR A 165 -37.57 -9.25 -12.81
C THR A 165 -37.16 -10.72 -12.98
N ALA A 166 -36.02 -10.99 -13.62
CA ALA A 166 -35.44 -12.32 -13.72
C ALA A 166 -33.89 -12.30 -13.71
N LEU A 167 -33.31 -13.42 -13.28
CA LEU A 167 -31.88 -13.69 -13.50
C LEU A 167 -31.61 -13.95 -14.99
N THR A 168 -30.57 -13.34 -15.53
CA THR A 168 -30.24 -13.46 -16.96
C THR A 168 -29.67 -14.86 -17.27
N PRO A 169 -30.35 -15.68 -18.09
CA PRO A 169 -29.99 -17.08 -18.30
C PRO A 169 -28.75 -17.24 -19.19
N LEU A 170 -27.83 -18.13 -18.80
CA LEU A 170 -26.55 -18.36 -19.52
C LEU A 170 -26.65 -19.33 -20.72
N SER A 171 -27.85 -19.74 -21.14
CA SER A 171 -28.06 -20.92 -22.00
C SER A 171 -27.92 -20.70 -23.51
N LYS A 172 -27.55 -19.50 -23.96
CA LYS A 172 -27.44 -19.10 -25.39
C LYS A 172 -26.30 -18.08 -25.58
N PRO A 173 -25.82 -17.84 -26.82
CA PRO A 173 -25.08 -16.63 -27.12
C PRO A 173 -25.96 -15.41 -26.79
N LEU A 174 -25.56 -14.65 -25.78
CA LEU A 174 -26.30 -13.52 -25.23
C LEU A 174 -26.24 -12.31 -26.18
N VAL A 175 -27.33 -11.55 -26.26
CA VAL A 175 -27.29 -10.20 -26.87
C VAL A 175 -26.60 -9.20 -25.93
N GLU A 176 -26.20 -8.03 -26.45
CA GLU A 176 -25.42 -7.05 -25.70
C GLU A 176 -26.09 -6.60 -24.38
N GLU A 177 -27.42 -6.45 -24.38
CA GLU A 177 -28.19 -6.10 -23.19
C GLU A 177 -28.19 -7.22 -22.14
N GLU A 178 -28.30 -8.49 -22.56
CA GLU A 178 -28.20 -9.64 -21.67
C GLU A 178 -26.79 -9.77 -21.09
N VAL A 179 -25.72 -9.52 -21.86
CA VAL A 179 -24.34 -9.49 -21.35
C VAL A 179 -24.19 -8.41 -20.27
N LYS A 180 -24.72 -7.21 -20.53
CA LYS A 180 -24.69 -6.09 -19.56
C LYS A 180 -25.49 -6.41 -18.31
N SER A 181 -26.70 -6.97 -18.47
CA SER A 181 -27.57 -7.40 -17.37
C SER A 181 -26.89 -8.46 -16.50
N ASN A 182 -26.41 -9.55 -17.10
CA ASN A 182 -25.72 -10.61 -16.37
C ASN A 182 -24.50 -10.09 -15.59
N MET A 183 -23.71 -9.18 -16.19
CA MET A 183 -22.59 -8.55 -15.50
C MET A 183 -23.03 -7.68 -14.31
N ALA A 184 -24.07 -6.87 -14.49
CA ALA A 184 -24.64 -6.04 -13.41
C ALA A 184 -25.19 -6.91 -12.26
N GLN A 185 -25.92 -7.98 -12.57
CA GLN A 185 -26.42 -8.96 -11.61
C GLN A 185 -25.29 -9.63 -10.82
N GLY A 186 -24.19 -10.01 -11.49
CA GLY A 186 -22.99 -10.56 -10.85
C GLY A 186 -22.31 -9.58 -9.89
N TYR A 187 -22.13 -8.33 -10.28
CA TYR A 187 -21.57 -7.30 -9.39
C TYR A 187 -22.50 -6.99 -8.20
N LEU A 188 -23.82 -6.96 -8.41
CA LEU A 188 -24.80 -6.79 -7.34
C LEU A 188 -24.74 -7.92 -6.31
N MET A 189 -24.70 -9.18 -6.77
CA MET A 189 -24.58 -10.36 -5.92
C MET A 189 -23.29 -10.34 -5.09
N ASN A 190 -22.15 -10.05 -5.73
CA ASN A 190 -20.86 -9.95 -5.07
C ASN A 190 -20.84 -8.84 -4.00
N PHE A 191 -21.42 -7.68 -4.31
CA PHE A 191 -21.55 -6.59 -3.34
C PHE A 191 -22.44 -6.97 -2.17
N ALA A 192 -23.63 -7.52 -2.44
CA ALA A 192 -24.61 -7.94 -1.44
C ALA A 192 -24.03 -9.00 -0.50
N PHE A 193 -23.32 -10.00 -1.03
CA PHE A 193 -22.67 -11.03 -0.23
C PHE A 193 -21.48 -10.48 0.58
N LEU A 194 -20.65 -9.60 0.00
CA LEU A 194 -19.53 -9.00 0.73
C LEU A 194 -20.02 -8.10 1.89
N MET A 195 -20.95 -7.20 1.58
CA MET A 195 -21.33 -6.08 2.44
C MET A 195 -22.57 -6.31 3.29
N GLY A 196 -23.40 -7.29 2.97
CA GLY A 196 -24.53 -7.68 3.79
C GLY A 196 -24.12 -8.11 5.20
N THR A 197 -24.97 -7.72 6.16
CA THR A 197 -24.99 -8.25 7.53
C THR A 197 -25.34 -9.75 7.53
N ASP A 198 -25.09 -10.42 8.65
CA ASP A 198 -25.45 -11.84 8.80
C ASP A 198 -26.96 -12.09 8.66
N ALA A 199 -27.80 -11.11 9.01
CA ALA A 199 -29.24 -11.17 8.79
C ALA A 199 -29.59 -11.18 7.30
N LEU A 200 -29.07 -10.22 6.52
CA LEU A 200 -29.25 -10.18 5.06
C LEU A 200 -28.70 -11.45 4.39
N LYS A 201 -27.54 -11.93 4.85
CA LYS A 201 -26.94 -13.18 4.36
C LYS A 201 -27.83 -14.40 4.60
N LYS A 202 -28.44 -14.51 5.78
CA LYS A 202 -29.42 -15.56 6.07
C LYS A 202 -30.71 -15.41 5.24
N GLU A 203 -31.14 -14.18 4.94
CA GLU A 203 -32.36 -13.91 4.14
C GLU A 203 -32.19 -14.28 2.65
N TYR A 204 -31.01 -14.02 2.05
CA TYR A 204 -30.79 -14.10 0.59
C TYR A 204 -29.74 -15.11 0.11
N PHE A 205 -28.85 -15.60 0.98
CA PHE A 205 -27.66 -16.38 0.62
C PHE A 205 -27.52 -17.72 1.39
N MET A 206 -28.56 -18.10 2.13
CA MET A 206 -28.64 -19.35 2.90
C MET A 206 -29.88 -20.13 2.49
N ASN A 207 -29.71 -21.42 2.22
CA ASN A 207 -30.82 -22.36 2.03
C ASN A 207 -31.05 -23.12 3.33
N ASP A 208 -32.10 -22.80 4.07
CA ASP A 208 -32.45 -23.49 5.32
C ASP A 208 -33.48 -24.60 5.08
N ARG A 209 -33.09 -25.58 4.25
CA ARG A 209 -33.94 -26.69 3.83
C ARG A 209 -34.56 -27.47 5.00
N ASP A 210 -33.83 -27.55 6.11
CA ASP A 210 -34.20 -28.33 7.29
C ASP A 210 -34.85 -27.46 8.40
N GLY A 211 -35.01 -26.15 8.18
CA GLY A 211 -35.61 -25.22 9.15
C GLY A 211 -34.81 -25.01 10.44
N THR A 212 -33.48 -25.20 10.38
CA THR A 212 -32.59 -25.19 11.55
C THR A 212 -31.87 -23.85 11.76
N GLY A 213 -31.93 -22.94 10.79
CA GLY A 213 -31.19 -21.67 10.76
C GLY A 213 -29.68 -21.81 10.55
N ASN A 214 -29.18 -23.00 10.25
CA ASN A 214 -27.76 -23.37 10.23
C ASN A 214 -27.23 -23.79 8.84
N GLY A 215 -27.95 -23.42 7.77
CA GLY A 215 -27.52 -23.69 6.40
C GLY A 215 -26.20 -22.99 6.03
N PRO A 216 -25.40 -23.54 5.10
CA PRO A 216 -24.18 -22.90 4.63
C PRO A 216 -24.51 -21.62 3.85
N ILE A 217 -23.88 -20.52 4.24
CA ILE A 217 -24.01 -19.22 3.57
C ILE A 217 -22.99 -19.15 2.43
N VAL A 218 -23.46 -19.06 1.18
CA VAL A 218 -22.61 -19.09 -0.03
C VAL A 218 -22.94 -17.90 -0.94
N SER A 219 -22.01 -17.49 -1.80
CA SER A 219 -22.21 -16.36 -2.73
C SER A 219 -23.05 -16.78 -3.95
N LYS A 220 -24.27 -17.28 -3.69
CA LYS A 220 -25.31 -17.66 -4.65
C LYS A 220 -26.67 -17.23 -4.07
N TRP A 221 -27.56 -16.63 -4.87
CA TRP A 221 -28.92 -16.33 -4.42
C TRP A 221 -29.65 -17.61 -3.98
N GLY A 222 -30.42 -17.52 -2.89
CA GLY A 222 -31.06 -18.67 -2.25
C GLY A 222 -30.12 -19.61 -1.50
N GLY A 223 -28.80 -19.47 -1.65
CA GLY A 223 -27.80 -20.31 -0.98
C GLY A 223 -27.54 -21.66 -1.66
N GLN A 224 -26.93 -22.58 -0.92
CA GLN A 224 -26.47 -23.86 -1.48
C GLN A 224 -27.68 -24.76 -1.84
N TYR A 225 -27.63 -25.41 -3.01
CA TYR A 225 -28.71 -26.25 -3.54
C TYR A 225 -30.06 -25.55 -3.74
N ALA A 226 -30.11 -24.21 -3.77
CA ALA A 226 -31.31 -23.50 -4.23
C ALA A 226 -31.57 -23.83 -5.70
N ASP A 227 -32.84 -24.14 -6.01
CA ASP A 227 -33.34 -24.31 -7.37
C ASP A 227 -33.56 -22.96 -8.09
N ASP A 228 -33.77 -23.00 -9.40
CA ASP A 228 -33.89 -21.81 -10.25
C ASP A 228 -35.04 -20.88 -9.81
N PHE A 229 -36.13 -21.43 -9.25
CA PHE A 229 -37.25 -20.65 -8.73
C PHE A 229 -36.87 -19.89 -7.46
N THR A 230 -36.26 -20.59 -6.50
CA THR A 230 -35.78 -20.00 -5.24
C THR A 230 -34.69 -18.96 -5.51
N GLU A 231 -33.76 -19.27 -6.42
CA GLU A 231 -32.68 -18.37 -6.82
C GLU A 231 -33.24 -17.06 -7.41
N ASN A 232 -34.23 -17.18 -8.30
CA ASN A 232 -34.89 -16.05 -8.92
C ASN A 232 -35.75 -15.24 -7.93
N GLU A 233 -36.52 -15.90 -7.05
CA GLU A 233 -37.33 -15.24 -6.02
C GLU A 233 -36.45 -14.37 -5.12
N LYS A 234 -35.33 -14.92 -4.63
CA LYS A 234 -34.38 -14.19 -3.78
C LYS A 234 -33.70 -13.04 -4.50
N TYR A 235 -33.33 -13.23 -5.77
CA TYR A 235 -32.79 -12.16 -6.61
C TYR A 235 -33.79 -11.00 -6.77
N VAL A 236 -35.03 -11.27 -7.19
CA VAL A 236 -36.06 -10.25 -7.42
C VAL A 236 -36.43 -9.52 -6.12
N ALA A 237 -36.61 -10.26 -5.02
CA ALA A 237 -36.88 -9.69 -3.71
C ALA A 237 -35.73 -8.78 -3.22
N PHE A 238 -34.47 -9.17 -3.47
CA PHE A 238 -33.32 -8.33 -3.16
C PHE A 238 -33.30 -7.04 -3.99
N VAL A 239 -33.48 -7.17 -5.31
CA VAL A 239 -33.48 -6.04 -6.25
C VAL A 239 -34.53 -5.01 -5.88
N ALA A 240 -35.78 -5.45 -5.65
CA ALA A 240 -36.89 -4.56 -5.30
C ALA A 240 -36.66 -3.81 -3.96
N LYS A 241 -35.91 -4.39 -3.02
CA LYS A 241 -35.72 -3.84 -1.66
C LYS A 241 -34.46 -2.98 -1.51
N TYR A 242 -33.41 -3.25 -2.29
CA TYR A 242 -32.07 -2.69 -2.05
C TYR A 242 -31.36 -2.10 -3.28
N LEU A 243 -31.70 -2.46 -4.52
CA LEU A 243 -30.90 -2.06 -5.69
C LEU A 243 -30.69 -0.55 -5.77
N ASP A 244 -31.78 0.23 -5.75
CA ASP A 244 -31.70 1.68 -5.95
C ASP A 244 -30.96 2.38 -4.80
N LYS A 245 -31.01 1.84 -3.57
CA LYS A 245 -30.21 2.33 -2.42
C LYS A 245 -28.72 2.09 -2.64
N ILE A 246 -28.34 0.92 -3.16
CA ILE A 246 -26.94 0.60 -3.48
C ILE A 246 -26.45 1.48 -4.63
N LEU A 247 -27.27 1.68 -5.67
CA LEU A 247 -26.93 2.55 -6.80
C LEU A 247 -26.82 4.03 -6.39
N GLN A 248 -27.60 4.49 -5.40
CA GLN A 248 -27.39 5.81 -4.81
C GLN A 248 -26.06 5.87 -4.04
N TRP A 249 -25.68 4.79 -3.33
CA TRP A 249 -24.40 4.72 -2.62
C TRP A 249 -23.18 4.78 -3.54
N THR A 250 -23.25 4.21 -4.76
CA THR A 250 -22.14 4.31 -5.73
C THR A 250 -21.86 5.75 -6.20
N GLN A 251 -22.79 6.69 -5.96
CA GLN A 251 -22.63 8.09 -6.35
C GLN A 251 -21.86 8.91 -5.30
N THR A 252 -21.86 8.53 -4.02
CA THR A 252 -21.43 9.42 -2.92
C THR A 252 -19.91 9.61 -2.75
N PHE A 253 -19.08 9.06 -3.63
CA PHE A 253 -17.60 9.09 -3.51
C PHE A 253 -16.84 8.95 -4.84
N PHE A 254 -17.52 9.00 -6.00
CA PHE A 254 -16.89 8.87 -7.32
C PHE A 254 -17.66 9.65 -8.40
N GLU A 255 -18.19 10.83 -8.03
CA GLU A 255 -19.21 11.59 -8.78
C GLU A 255 -18.82 11.85 -10.25
N ASP A 256 -17.61 12.35 -10.50
CA ASP A 256 -17.11 12.71 -11.84
C ASP A 256 -16.24 11.61 -12.49
N ALA A 257 -16.33 10.37 -12.00
CA ALA A 257 -15.45 9.26 -12.37
C ALA A 257 -13.93 9.53 -12.15
N THR A 258 -13.63 10.44 -11.21
CA THR A 258 -12.27 10.75 -10.72
C THR A 258 -12.23 10.75 -9.21
N GLU A 259 -11.09 10.45 -8.60
CA GLU A 259 -10.90 10.51 -7.15
C GLU A 259 -9.45 10.83 -6.77
N ASP A 260 -9.27 11.58 -5.68
CA ASP A 260 -7.97 11.96 -5.12
C ASP A 260 -7.52 10.98 -4.03
N PHE A 261 -6.29 10.46 -4.12
CA PHE A 261 -5.74 9.49 -3.17
C PHE A 261 -4.38 9.90 -2.62
N GLN A 262 -4.06 9.41 -1.42
CA GLN A 262 -2.68 9.23 -0.98
C GLN A 262 -2.21 7.86 -1.45
N PHE A 263 -1.45 7.82 -2.55
CA PHE A 263 -0.83 6.60 -3.03
C PHE A 263 0.47 6.37 -2.26
N VAL A 264 0.51 5.28 -1.50
CA VAL A 264 1.62 4.91 -0.65
C VAL A 264 2.29 3.68 -1.24
N VAL A 265 3.61 3.68 -1.34
CA VAL A 265 4.38 2.50 -1.76
C VAL A 265 5.48 2.19 -0.74
N PRO A 266 5.90 0.92 -0.61
CA PRO A 266 7.12 0.59 0.11
C PRO A 266 8.30 1.22 -0.64
N LEU A 267 9.15 1.94 0.10
CA LEU A 267 10.34 2.56 -0.43
C LEU A 267 11.49 1.55 -0.45
N GLU A 268 12.04 1.30 -1.63
CA GLU A 268 13.24 0.48 -1.82
C GLU A 268 14.44 1.36 -2.17
N PHE A 269 15.50 1.25 -1.37
CA PHE A 269 16.81 1.80 -1.70
C PHE A 269 17.49 0.91 -2.75
N LYS A 270 17.92 1.52 -3.87
CA LYS A 270 18.58 0.86 -5.00
C LYS A 270 20.09 0.86 -4.81
N GLY A 271 20.55 -0.10 -4.00
CA GLY A 271 21.96 -0.28 -3.65
C GLY A 271 22.33 0.33 -2.29
N SER A 272 23.62 0.57 -2.09
CA SER A 272 24.15 1.21 -0.87
C SER A 272 24.01 2.73 -0.92
N TYR A 273 24.17 3.38 0.24
CA TYR A 273 24.26 4.85 0.33
C TYR A 273 25.39 5.40 -0.54
N ASP A 274 25.07 6.44 -1.29
CA ASP A 274 25.97 7.19 -2.16
C ASP A 274 26.56 8.36 -1.35
N PHE A 275 27.79 8.18 -0.87
CA PHE A 275 28.48 9.18 -0.06
C PHE A 275 28.89 10.44 -0.85
N ASP A 276 29.06 10.32 -2.17
CA ASP A 276 29.50 11.43 -3.02
C ASP A 276 28.29 12.31 -3.39
N LYS A 277 27.11 11.70 -3.55
CA LYS A 277 25.84 12.40 -3.78
C LYS A 277 25.06 12.75 -2.50
N ASN A 278 25.48 12.20 -1.35
CA ASN A 278 24.84 12.31 -0.04
C ASN A 278 23.37 11.86 -0.03
N GLY A 279 23.13 10.59 -0.37
CA GLY A 279 21.78 10.03 -0.37
C GLY A 279 21.68 8.57 -0.79
N PHE A 280 20.44 8.11 -0.93
CA PHE A 280 20.13 6.82 -1.56
C PHE A 280 19.51 7.02 -2.94
N TRP A 281 19.86 6.16 -3.88
CA TRP A 281 19.11 6.03 -5.13
C TRP A 281 17.79 5.29 -4.87
N VAL A 282 16.67 5.83 -5.34
CA VAL A 282 15.33 5.26 -5.14
C VAL A 282 14.53 5.27 -6.44
N GLN A 283 13.62 4.31 -6.59
CA GLN A 283 12.78 4.20 -7.78
C GLN A 283 11.42 4.86 -7.55
N LEU A 284 11.01 5.75 -8.45
CA LEU A 284 9.69 6.39 -8.40
C LEU A 284 8.55 5.40 -8.69
N PRO A 285 7.35 5.60 -8.12
CA PRO A 285 6.22 4.67 -8.22
C PRO A 285 5.51 4.63 -9.58
N THR A 286 6.01 5.31 -10.61
CA THR A 286 5.31 5.52 -11.90
C THR A 286 5.12 4.27 -12.78
N LYS A 287 5.85 3.18 -12.50
CA LYS A 287 5.72 1.87 -13.17
C LYS A 287 5.51 0.71 -12.18
N ARG A 288 5.34 1.00 -10.88
CA ARG A 288 5.34 -0.04 -9.84
C ARG A 288 3.96 -0.68 -9.67
N ARG A 289 3.93 -2.01 -9.75
CA ARG A 289 2.93 -2.84 -9.08
C ARG A 289 3.28 -2.88 -7.59
N SER A 290 2.37 -2.51 -6.69
CA SER A 290 2.58 -2.63 -5.24
C SER A 290 2.83 -4.08 -4.83
N SER A 291 3.87 -4.31 -4.02
CA SER A 291 4.34 -5.64 -3.65
C SER A 291 3.65 -6.26 -2.43
N TYR A 292 2.76 -5.53 -1.75
CA TYR A 292 2.16 -5.93 -0.47
C TYR A 292 0.64 -6.17 -0.50
N SER A 293 0.11 -6.70 -1.60
CA SER A 293 -1.25 -7.28 -1.69
C SER A 293 -2.45 -6.34 -1.42
N MET A 294 -2.30 -5.05 -1.73
CA MET A 294 -3.43 -4.18 -2.15
C MET A 294 -3.13 -3.44 -3.48
N ASP A 295 -2.08 -3.86 -4.19
CA ASP A 295 -2.19 -3.91 -5.64
C ASP A 295 -3.17 -5.03 -5.99
N PHE A 296 -4.02 -4.83 -6.99
CA PHE A 296 -4.76 -5.95 -7.56
C PHE A 296 -3.84 -6.73 -8.51
N GLY A 297 -2.88 -7.45 -7.95
CA GLY A 297 -1.92 -8.25 -8.70
C GLY A 297 -2.52 -9.38 -9.56
N SER A 298 -3.85 -9.59 -9.52
CA SER A 298 -4.53 -10.63 -10.32
C SER A 298 -5.96 -10.32 -10.79
N THR A 299 -6.52 -9.12 -10.61
CA THR A 299 -7.90 -8.82 -11.08
C THR A 299 -7.97 -7.69 -12.10
N ARG A 300 -9.09 -7.63 -12.82
CA ARG A 300 -9.32 -6.75 -13.98
C ARG A 300 -9.62 -5.30 -13.58
N ASP A 301 -9.64 -4.98 -12.29
CA ASP A 301 -10.24 -3.76 -11.73
C ASP A 301 -9.20 -2.79 -11.09
N ASN A 302 -7.96 -2.78 -11.60
CA ASN A 302 -6.86 -1.93 -11.11
C ASN A 302 -7.10 -0.42 -11.33
N TYR A 303 -7.18 0.36 -10.24
CA TYR A 303 -7.30 1.82 -10.28
C TYR A 303 -6.02 2.55 -10.75
N PHE A 304 -4.84 2.01 -10.43
CA PHE A 304 -3.55 2.64 -10.75
C PHE A 304 -2.93 1.99 -11.98
N PHE A 305 -3.67 1.95 -13.10
CA PHE A 305 -3.27 1.19 -14.27
C PHE A 305 -2.25 1.91 -15.17
N GLU A 306 -2.49 3.17 -15.55
CA GLU A 306 -1.63 3.91 -16.50
C GLU A 306 -1.22 5.28 -15.94
N PHE A 307 0.08 5.55 -15.88
CA PHE A 307 0.58 6.87 -15.48
C PHE A 307 0.49 7.85 -16.65
N LEU A 308 -0.45 8.80 -16.58
CA LEU A 308 -0.72 9.79 -17.62
C LEU A 308 -0.63 11.20 -17.03
N PRO A 309 0.59 11.74 -16.86
CA PRO A 309 0.82 13.01 -16.16
C PRO A 309 0.17 14.20 -16.88
N LYS A 310 -0.34 15.15 -16.09
CA LYS A 310 -0.89 16.44 -16.57
C LYS A 310 -0.01 17.64 -16.20
N THR A 311 1.19 17.38 -15.67
CA THR A 311 2.11 18.41 -15.12
C THR A 311 3.50 18.31 -15.77
N PRO A 312 4.27 19.42 -15.84
CA PRO A 312 5.61 19.41 -16.43
C PRO A 312 6.57 18.41 -15.76
N TYR A 313 6.59 18.37 -14.42
CA TYR A 313 7.40 17.42 -13.66
C TYR A 313 6.96 15.95 -13.90
N GLY A 314 5.64 15.71 -14.01
CA GLY A 314 5.12 14.39 -14.35
C GLY A 314 5.55 13.95 -15.75
N GLN A 315 5.50 14.85 -16.74
CA GLN A 315 5.95 14.58 -18.10
C GLN A 315 7.46 14.34 -18.17
N GLN A 316 8.27 15.05 -17.38
CA GLN A 316 9.71 14.80 -17.26
C GLN A 316 9.99 13.36 -16.79
N ILE A 317 9.27 12.89 -15.76
CA ILE A 317 9.38 11.51 -15.26
C ILE A 317 8.90 10.50 -16.31
N LEU A 318 7.80 10.76 -17.00
CA LEU A 318 7.30 9.87 -18.05
C LEU A 318 8.32 9.75 -19.19
N ASN A 319 8.82 10.87 -19.71
CA ASN A 319 9.85 10.88 -20.75
C ASN A 319 11.09 10.09 -20.33
N LYS A 320 11.60 10.29 -19.10
CA LYS A 320 12.77 9.57 -18.57
C LYS A 320 12.52 8.08 -18.34
N THR A 321 11.32 7.69 -17.94
CA THR A 321 10.95 6.27 -17.72
C THR A 321 10.58 5.53 -19.01
N GLN A 322 10.12 6.22 -20.06
CA GLN A 322 9.76 5.62 -21.34
C GLN A 322 10.94 5.51 -22.31
N GLN A 323 12.01 6.29 -22.14
CA GLN A 323 13.14 6.34 -23.08
C GLN A 323 13.82 4.99 -23.33
N VAL A 324 13.90 4.09 -22.33
CA VAL A 324 14.28 2.69 -22.53
C VAL A 324 13.67 1.78 -21.45
N GLU A 325 13.22 0.57 -21.79
CA GLU A 325 12.54 -0.34 -20.84
C GLU A 325 13.36 -0.69 -19.58
N HIS A 326 14.70 -0.68 -19.68
CA HIS A 326 15.60 -1.01 -18.57
C HIS A 326 16.04 0.20 -17.73
N ILE A 327 15.70 1.44 -18.11
CA ILE A 327 15.99 2.61 -17.27
C ILE A 327 14.95 2.68 -16.15
N ASN A 328 15.33 2.17 -14.97
CA ASN A 328 14.50 2.17 -13.75
C ASN A 328 14.27 3.57 -13.14
N ALA A 329 14.63 4.65 -13.84
CA ALA A 329 14.52 6.06 -13.44
C ALA A 329 14.83 6.29 -11.96
N GLU A 330 16.01 5.83 -11.54
CA GLU A 330 16.48 6.00 -10.18
C GLU A 330 16.78 7.47 -9.93
N VAL A 331 16.18 8.02 -8.87
CA VAL A 331 16.37 9.41 -8.44
C VAL A 331 17.03 9.46 -7.08
N LEU A 332 17.76 10.54 -6.80
CA LEU A 332 18.47 10.70 -5.53
C LEU A 332 17.51 11.18 -4.43
N PHE A 333 17.29 10.35 -3.42
CA PHE A 333 16.78 10.79 -2.12
C PHE A 333 17.95 11.23 -1.24
N LYS A 334 18.08 12.54 -1.00
CA LYS A 334 19.09 13.09 -0.10
C LYS A 334 18.70 12.89 1.36
N ILE A 335 19.64 12.37 2.14
CA ILE A 335 19.54 12.15 3.59
C ILE A 335 20.97 12.16 4.13
N ASP A 336 21.21 12.68 5.34
CA ASP A 336 22.57 12.72 5.88
C ASP A 336 23.07 11.32 6.28
N PRO A 337 24.40 11.09 6.35
CA PRO A 337 24.95 9.77 6.63
C PRO A 337 24.52 9.17 7.98
N ALA A 338 24.26 9.97 9.02
CA ALA A 338 23.91 9.49 10.35
C ALA A 338 22.42 9.11 10.43
N ALA A 339 21.53 9.91 9.85
CA ALA A 339 20.12 9.54 9.70
C ALA A 339 19.95 8.34 8.75
N ALA A 340 20.75 8.26 7.68
CA ALA A 340 20.82 7.09 6.82
C ALA A 340 21.22 5.85 7.63
N GLU A 341 22.33 5.90 8.37
CA GLU A 341 22.82 4.81 9.22
C GLU A 341 21.77 4.33 10.23
N ALA A 342 21.11 5.27 10.94
CA ALA A 342 20.02 4.95 11.86
C ALA A 342 18.84 4.23 11.15
N LEU A 343 18.49 4.68 9.94
CA LEU A 343 17.38 4.12 9.15
C LEU A 343 17.67 2.70 8.62
N ILE A 344 18.89 2.41 8.14
CA ILE A 344 19.23 1.06 7.62
C ILE A 344 19.62 0.05 8.72
N ASN A 345 20.09 0.51 9.88
CA ASN A 345 20.42 -0.39 10.99
C ASN A 345 19.18 -0.84 11.79
N ASP A 346 18.14 -0.01 11.87
CA ASP A 346 16.89 -0.36 12.53
C ASP A 346 15.97 -1.22 11.64
N LYS A 347 16.07 -2.55 11.82
CA LYS A 347 15.24 -3.55 11.12
C LYS A 347 13.74 -3.46 11.46
N THR A 348 13.32 -2.61 12.40
CA THR A 348 11.90 -2.35 12.67
C THR A 348 11.32 -1.29 11.74
N LYS A 349 12.17 -0.56 11.00
CA LYS A 349 11.75 0.39 9.98
C LYS A 349 11.26 -0.34 8.73
N ASN A 350 10.22 0.22 8.13
CA ASN A 350 9.72 -0.18 6.82
C ASN A 350 9.41 1.10 6.06
N PRO A 351 10.42 1.70 5.40
CA PRO A 351 10.28 2.99 4.79
C PRO A 351 9.17 3.01 3.73
N GLN A 352 8.36 4.08 3.72
CA GLN A 352 7.29 4.29 2.74
C GLN A 352 7.53 5.59 1.97
N MET A 353 7.03 5.64 0.75
CA MET A 353 6.89 6.87 -0.03
C MET A 353 5.39 7.14 -0.20
N VAL A 354 4.97 8.39 0.01
CA VAL A 354 3.60 8.87 -0.11
C VAL A 354 3.54 9.92 -1.21
N VAL A 355 2.58 9.77 -2.11
CA VAL A 355 2.35 10.70 -3.23
C VAL A 355 0.87 11.00 -3.34
N LYS A 356 0.50 12.28 -3.41
CA LYS A 356 -0.87 12.69 -3.72
C LYS A 356 -1.14 12.51 -5.22
N VAL A 357 -2.16 11.74 -5.57
CA VAL A 357 -2.52 11.43 -6.96
C VAL A 357 -4.01 11.61 -7.22
N ARG A 358 -4.38 11.84 -8.48
CA ARG A 358 -5.75 11.73 -8.97
C ARG A 358 -5.85 10.55 -9.93
N VAL A 359 -6.80 9.66 -9.67
CA VAL A 359 -7.22 8.62 -10.62
C VAL A 359 -8.36 9.16 -11.47
N VAL A 360 -8.39 8.79 -12.75
CA VAL A 360 -9.41 9.16 -13.74
C VAL A 360 -9.84 7.90 -14.49
N TYR A 361 -11.14 7.69 -14.62
CA TYR A 361 -11.70 6.64 -15.48
C TYR A 361 -11.79 7.13 -16.93
N GLU A 362 -11.12 6.44 -17.86
CA GLU A 362 -11.04 6.79 -19.29
C GLU A 362 -12.00 5.95 -20.16
N GLY A 363 -12.94 5.22 -19.57
CA GLY A 363 -13.81 4.27 -20.26
C GLY A 363 -13.36 2.81 -20.17
N PHE A 364 -13.92 1.97 -21.05
CA PHE A 364 -13.55 0.55 -21.15
C PHE A 364 -12.55 0.28 -22.27
N ARG A 365 -11.74 -0.76 -22.07
CA ARG A 365 -10.76 -1.24 -23.04
C ARG A 365 -11.40 -1.74 -24.33
N PRO A 366 -11.02 -1.22 -25.52
CA PRO A 366 -11.56 -1.69 -26.79
C PRO A 366 -11.06 -3.08 -27.17
N GLU A 367 -9.95 -3.56 -26.59
CA GLU A 367 -9.35 -4.84 -26.98
C GLU A 367 -10.19 -6.07 -26.58
N ASN A 368 -11.14 -5.92 -25.64
CA ASN A 368 -12.07 -6.97 -25.22
C ASN A 368 -13.44 -6.35 -24.84
N PRO A 369 -14.30 -6.01 -25.82
CA PRO A 369 -15.53 -5.24 -25.58
C PRO A 369 -16.54 -5.98 -24.69
N THR A 370 -16.50 -7.31 -24.63
CA THR A 370 -17.38 -8.14 -23.78
C THR A 370 -16.91 -8.26 -22.33
N ILE A 371 -15.65 -7.93 -22.03
CA ILE A 371 -15.09 -8.01 -20.66
C ILE A 371 -15.32 -6.69 -19.90
N TYR A 372 -15.56 -5.58 -20.63
CA TYR A 372 -15.72 -4.24 -20.07
C TYR A 372 -14.61 -3.89 -19.06
N ALA A 373 -13.36 -4.29 -19.35
CA ALA A 373 -12.23 -4.03 -18.48
C ALA A 373 -12.00 -2.50 -18.41
N PRO A 374 -12.03 -1.87 -17.23
CA PRO A 374 -11.89 -0.44 -17.11
C PRO A 374 -10.46 -0.01 -17.46
N LYS A 375 -10.33 1.16 -18.10
CA LYS A 375 -9.07 1.90 -18.19
C LYS A 375 -9.13 3.01 -17.15
N TYR A 376 -8.23 2.94 -16.18
CA TYR A 376 -7.98 4.03 -15.24
C TYR A 376 -6.60 4.62 -15.52
N THR A 377 -6.51 5.94 -15.64
CA THR A 377 -5.23 6.66 -15.62
C THR A 377 -5.02 7.28 -14.25
N TYR A 378 -3.78 7.64 -13.93
CA TYR A 378 -3.49 8.48 -12.77
C TYR A 378 -2.40 9.50 -13.07
N HIS A 379 -2.47 10.63 -12.38
CA HIS A 379 -1.44 11.67 -12.40
C HIS A 379 -1.16 12.18 -10.98
N LEU A 380 0.02 12.75 -10.80
CA LEU A 380 0.44 13.34 -9.54
C LEU A 380 -0.20 14.73 -9.39
N LEU A 381 -0.67 15.04 -8.18
CA LEU A 381 -1.27 16.34 -7.85
C LEU A 381 -0.31 17.27 -7.11
N ASP A 382 0.81 16.75 -6.61
CA ASP A 382 1.79 17.46 -5.82
C ASP A 382 3.20 17.17 -6.38
N PRO A 383 4.05 18.18 -6.60
CA PRO A 383 5.46 17.97 -6.92
C PRO A 383 6.28 17.42 -5.75
N MET A 384 5.77 17.35 -4.51
CA MET A 384 6.46 16.70 -3.39
C MET A 384 5.99 15.25 -3.21
N MET A 385 6.96 14.32 -3.17
CA MET A 385 6.76 12.99 -2.60
C MET A 385 7.33 12.97 -1.18
N GLU A 386 6.54 12.53 -0.20
CA GLU A 386 6.97 12.46 1.20
C GLU A 386 7.46 11.07 1.57
N LEU A 387 8.53 10.98 2.35
CA LEU A 387 9.11 9.71 2.77
C LEU A 387 8.94 9.55 4.29
N TYR A 388 8.54 8.34 4.72
CA TYR A 388 8.28 7.96 6.11
C TYR A 388 9.09 6.73 6.50
N SER A 389 9.45 6.59 7.79
CA SER A 389 10.23 5.45 8.30
C SER A 389 9.41 4.17 8.51
N ASP A 390 8.09 4.29 8.52
CA ASP A 390 7.17 3.30 9.04
C ASP A 390 5.87 3.24 8.23
N ALA A 391 5.22 2.07 8.20
CA ALA A 391 3.95 1.88 7.50
C ALA A 391 2.76 2.61 8.16
N GLY A 392 2.91 3.12 9.38
CA GLY A 392 1.90 3.98 10.02
C GLY A 392 1.92 5.42 9.47
N LEU A 393 2.96 5.81 8.72
CA LEU A 393 3.22 7.17 8.25
C LEU A 393 3.36 8.19 9.41
N THR A 394 3.91 7.73 10.54
CA THR A 394 4.03 8.53 11.76
C THR A 394 5.31 9.36 11.81
N SER A 395 6.42 8.83 11.28
CA SER A 395 7.75 9.46 11.35
C SER A 395 8.27 9.79 9.96
N LYS A 396 8.15 11.07 9.54
CA LYS A 396 8.66 11.57 8.27
C LYS A 396 10.20 11.62 8.29
N ILE A 397 10.84 11.11 7.23
CA ILE A 397 12.31 11.04 7.08
C ILE A 397 12.85 11.94 5.97
N GLY A 398 11.99 12.51 5.12
CA GLY A 398 12.39 13.46 4.09
C GLY A 398 11.36 13.62 2.97
N GLU A 399 11.79 14.23 1.88
CA GLU A 399 10.98 14.56 0.71
C GLU A 399 11.80 14.41 -0.58
N ILE A 400 11.11 14.22 -1.71
CA ILE A 400 11.68 14.31 -3.06
C ILE A 400 10.86 15.34 -3.84
N ASN A 401 11.53 16.41 -4.29
CA ASN A 401 10.94 17.41 -5.17
C ASN A 401 11.05 16.95 -6.64
N LEU A 402 9.91 16.74 -7.28
CA LEU A 402 9.79 16.21 -8.64
C LEU A 402 10.15 17.23 -9.74
N GLU A 403 10.16 18.52 -9.44
CA GLU A 403 10.62 19.57 -10.35
C GLU A 403 12.16 19.61 -10.42
N ASN A 404 12.84 19.12 -9.38
CA ASN A 404 14.28 19.21 -9.20
C ASN A 404 14.95 17.83 -9.05
N LEU A 405 14.51 16.87 -9.89
CA LEU A 405 14.99 15.50 -9.85
C LEU A 405 16.45 15.35 -10.32
N ILE A 406 17.29 14.86 -9.43
CA ILE A 406 18.62 14.34 -9.75
C ILE A 406 18.46 12.87 -10.12
N TYR A 407 18.60 12.57 -11.41
CA TYR A 407 18.59 11.20 -11.93
C TYR A 407 19.96 10.55 -11.82
N LYS A 408 19.97 9.22 -11.67
CA LYS A 408 21.19 8.43 -11.80
C LYS A 408 21.60 8.37 -13.26
N GLU A 409 22.87 8.65 -13.53
CA GLU A 409 23.46 8.47 -14.85
C GLU A 409 23.45 6.98 -15.21
N SER A 410 23.12 6.68 -16.48
CA SER A 410 23.20 5.32 -17.02
C SER A 410 24.62 5.11 -17.52
N ASN A 411 25.32 4.14 -16.93
CA ASN A 411 26.65 3.69 -17.39
C ASN A 411 26.54 2.88 -18.68
#